data_AF-A0A951LA79-F1
#
_entry.id   AF-A0A951LA79-F1
#
_cell.length_a   1.000
_cell.length_b   1.000
_cell.length_c   1.000
_cell.angle_alpha   90.00
_cell.angle_beta   90.00
_cell.angle_gamma   90.00
#
_symmetry.space_group_name_H-M   'P 1'
#
loop_
_entity.id
_entity.type
_entity.pdbx_description
1 polymer ?
#
loop_
_entity_poly.entity_id
_entity_poly.type
_entity_poly.pdbx_seq_one_letter_code
_entity_poly.pdbx_strand_id
1 'polypeptide(L)'
;MRTHKIAAMGGDGIGPEVVDAGVEVLKACAERDGGFALEFENIDWGSDYYRKHGVMMPADGVEKIRKFDAILFGAVGAPDVPDHITLWGLRLAICQGLDQYANVRPTRVLPGITSPLRGVAGPELDWVIVRENSEGEYAGVGGRVHQGYPSEVATDVSMMTRHGVTRIIRFAFELAQSRPRKLLTVVTKSNAQRHAMVMWDEIAAEVARDFPDVTWDKMLVDAMTVRMTLKPESIDTIVA
;
A
#
# COMPACT_ATOMS: atom_id res chain seq x y z
N MET A 1 -15.85 -6.98 -27.53
CA MET A 1 -14.61 -7.10 -26.75
C MET A 1 -14.42 -5.79 -26.00
N ARG A 2 -14.41 -5.82 -24.65
CA ARG A 2 -14.19 -4.59 -23.85
C ARG A 2 -12.71 -4.24 -23.90
N THR A 3 -12.40 -2.97 -24.15
CA THR A 3 -11.03 -2.45 -24.09
C THR A 3 -10.88 -1.68 -22.80
N HIS A 4 -9.83 -2.01 -22.02
CA HIS A 4 -9.48 -1.29 -20.81
C HIS A 4 -8.28 -0.39 -21.05
N LYS A 5 -8.38 0.86 -20.61
CA LYS A 5 -7.32 1.86 -20.72
C LYS A 5 -6.48 1.86 -19.46
N ILE A 6 -5.18 1.68 -19.60
CA ILE A 6 -4.22 1.57 -18.50
C ILE A 6 -3.20 2.69 -18.61
N ALA A 7 -3.08 3.49 -17.54
CA ALA A 7 -1.99 4.45 -17.41
C ALA A 7 -0.73 3.69 -16.97
N ALA A 8 0.23 3.50 -17.87
CA ALA A 8 1.52 2.90 -17.57
C ALA A 8 2.50 3.99 -17.12
N MET A 9 2.97 3.92 -15.88
CA MET A 9 3.86 4.92 -15.29
C MET A 9 5.10 4.22 -14.75
N GLY A 10 6.17 4.23 -15.54
CA GLY A 10 7.46 3.64 -15.15
C GLY A 10 8.06 4.31 -13.93
N GLY A 11 7.99 5.65 -13.88
CA GLY A 11 8.59 6.44 -12.81
C GLY A 11 10.13 6.38 -12.86
N ASP A 12 10.77 6.04 -11.74
CA ASP A 12 12.21 6.17 -11.55
C ASP A 12 12.93 4.82 -11.35
N GLY A 13 14.27 4.84 -11.50
CA GLY A 13 15.14 3.70 -11.23
C GLY A 13 14.82 2.50 -12.13
N ILE A 14 14.60 1.33 -11.54
CA ILE A 14 14.21 0.11 -12.27
C ILE A 14 12.76 0.15 -12.79
N GLY A 15 11.98 1.16 -12.41
CA GLY A 15 10.55 1.27 -12.67
C GLY A 15 10.16 1.12 -14.14
N PRO A 16 10.77 1.87 -15.08
CA PRO A 16 10.50 1.72 -16.51
C PRO A 16 10.74 0.29 -17.02
N GLU A 17 11.88 -0.32 -16.67
CA GLU A 17 12.25 -1.67 -17.12
C GLU A 17 11.23 -2.73 -16.68
N VAL A 18 10.77 -2.66 -15.42
CA VAL A 18 9.81 -3.64 -14.89
C VAL A 18 8.38 -3.39 -15.38
N VAL A 19 8.00 -2.12 -15.63
CA VAL A 19 6.69 -1.79 -16.21
C VAL A 19 6.62 -2.26 -17.65
N ASP A 20 7.66 -2.06 -18.46
CA ASP A 20 7.71 -2.52 -19.85
C ASP A 20 7.57 -4.05 -19.94
N ALA A 21 8.31 -4.79 -19.10
CA ALA A 21 8.17 -6.24 -19.00
C ALA A 21 6.75 -6.67 -18.56
N GLY A 22 6.14 -5.93 -17.63
CA GLY A 22 4.75 -6.15 -17.22
C GLY A 22 3.75 -5.94 -18.37
N VAL A 23 3.94 -4.88 -19.18
CA VAL A 23 3.11 -4.60 -20.36
C VAL A 23 3.21 -5.71 -21.39
N GLU A 24 4.41 -6.25 -21.64
CA GLU A 24 4.61 -7.38 -22.55
C GLU A 24 3.77 -8.60 -22.13
N VAL A 25 3.88 -9.01 -20.86
CA VAL A 25 3.14 -10.16 -20.31
C VAL A 25 1.63 -9.91 -20.37
N LEU A 26 1.17 -8.70 -20.00
CA LEU A 26 -0.25 -8.36 -20.01
C LEU A 26 -0.85 -8.38 -21.42
N LYS A 27 -0.11 -7.92 -22.44
CA LYS A 27 -0.53 -8.02 -23.85
C LYS A 27 -0.65 -9.48 -24.29
N ALA A 28 0.35 -10.32 -24.00
CA ALA A 28 0.32 -11.74 -24.32
C ALA A 28 -0.87 -12.47 -23.64
N CYS A 29 -1.18 -12.10 -22.39
CA CYS A 29 -2.36 -12.62 -21.68
C CYS A 29 -3.68 -12.21 -22.36
N ALA A 30 -3.82 -10.93 -22.73
CA ALA A 30 -5.03 -10.44 -23.39
C ALA A 30 -5.23 -11.09 -24.78
N GLU A 31 -4.16 -11.23 -25.55
CA GLU A 31 -4.18 -11.92 -26.85
C GLU A 31 -4.58 -13.39 -26.73
N ARG A 32 -4.04 -14.08 -25.72
CA ARG A 32 -4.34 -15.50 -25.47
C ARG A 32 -5.78 -15.73 -25.00
N ASP A 33 -6.31 -14.83 -24.17
CA ASP A 33 -7.68 -14.92 -23.66
C ASP A 33 -8.71 -14.57 -24.74
N GLY A 34 -8.51 -13.47 -25.47
CA GLY A 34 -9.39 -13.01 -26.54
C GLY A 34 -10.75 -12.43 -26.10
N GLY A 35 -11.04 -12.41 -24.79
CA GLY A 35 -12.27 -11.84 -24.22
C GLY A 35 -12.22 -10.33 -23.98
N PHE A 36 -11.02 -9.76 -23.88
CA PHE A 36 -10.76 -8.34 -23.62
C PHE A 36 -9.51 -7.84 -24.34
N ALA A 37 -9.35 -6.51 -24.38
CA ALA A 37 -8.14 -5.85 -24.88
C ALA A 37 -7.63 -4.84 -23.85
N LEU A 38 -6.32 -4.57 -23.91
CA LEU A 38 -5.64 -3.58 -23.06
C LEU A 38 -4.98 -2.52 -23.94
N GLU A 39 -5.29 -1.25 -23.68
CA GLU A 39 -4.66 -0.09 -24.28
C GLU A 39 -3.81 0.59 -23.21
N PHE A 40 -2.51 0.76 -23.49
CA PHE A 40 -1.57 1.37 -22.54
C PHE A 40 -1.19 2.77 -23.02
N GLU A 41 -1.33 3.76 -22.15
CA GLU A 41 -0.79 5.10 -22.35
C GLU A 41 0.40 5.31 -21.40
N ASN A 42 1.56 5.66 -21.94
CA ASN A 42 2.73 5.92 -21.14
C ASN A 42 2.62 7.31 -20.49
N ILE A 43 2.77 7.36 -19.16
CA ILE A 43 2.79 8.57 -18.36
C ILE A 43 4.21 8.79 -17.85
N ASP A 44 4.84 9.86 -18.31
CA ASP A 44 6.26 10.16 -18.10
C ASP A 44 6.55 10.94 -16.80
N TRP A 45 5.70 10.78 -15.78
CA TRP A 45 5.87 11.43 -14.48
C TRP A 45 6.90 10.70 -13.63
N GLY A 46 7.68 11.46 -12.85
CA GLY A 46 8.83 10.96 -12.11
C GLY A 46 9.88 12.04 -11.87
N SER A 47 11.06 11.64 -11.43
CA SER A 47 12.17 12.55 -11.13
C SER A 47 12.68 13.30 -12.37
N ASP A 48 12.62 12.69 -13.56
CA ASP A 48 12.95 13.40 -14.81
C ASP A 48 11.94 14.49 -15.16
N TYR A 49 10.65 14.24 -14.90
CA TYR A 49 9.62 15.25 -15.01
C TYR A 49 9.84 16.38 -14.00
N TYR A 50 10.21 16.03 -12.76
CA TYR A 50 10.57 17.00 -11.73
C TYR A 50 11.77 17.88 -12.10
N ARG A 51 12.85 17.31 -12.65
CA ARG A 51 14.02 18.11 -13.09
C ARG A 51 13.66 19.12 -14.18
N LYS A 52 12.68 18.81 -15.03
CA LYS A 52 12.22 19.69 -16.11
C LYS A 52 11.22 20.74 -15.63
N HIS A 53 10.35 20.41 -14.67
CA HIS A 53 9.17 21.22 -14.35
C HIS A 53 9.11 21.72 -12.90
N GLY A 54 9.98 21.24 -12.02
CA GLY A 54 9.99 21.57 -10.58
C GLY A 54 8.87 20.90 -9.76
N VAL A 55 8.06 20.04 -10.38
CA VAL A 55 6.96 19.28 -9.74
C VAL A 55 6.97 17.85 -10.26
N MET A 56 6.53 16.86 -9.47
CA MET A 56 6.59 15.44 -9.85
C MET A 56 5.51 15.04 -10.88
N MET A 57 4.41 15.78 -10.92
CA MET A 57 3.21 15.54 -11.73
C MET A 57 2.54 16.90 -11.99
N PRO A 58 1.88 17.14 -13.13
CA PRO A 58 1.12 18.36 -13.37
C PRO A 58 -0.04 18.52 -12.37
N ALA A 59 -0.47 19.75 -12.10
CA ALA A 59 -1.49 20.05 -11.09
C ALA A 59 -2.84 19.34 -11.33
N ASP A 60 -3.19 19.07 -12.60
CA ASP A 60 -4.38 18.32 -13.02
C ASP A 60 -4.12 16.81 -13.19
N GLY A 61 -2.97 16.31 -12.72
CA GLY A 61 -2.51 14.94 -12.97
C GLY A 61 -3.48 13.88 -12.46
N VAL A 62 -3.99 14.02 -11.24
CA VAL A 62 -4.99 13.09 -10.68
C VAL A 62 -6.23 13.01 -11.58
N GLU A 63 -6.72 14.14 -12.10
CA GLU A 63 -7.89 14.17 -12.99
C GLU A 63 -7.59 13.62 -14.40
N LYS A 64 -6.33 13.70 -14.86
CA LYS A 64 -5.90 13.02 -16.08
C LYS A 64 -5.95 11.51 -15.93
N ILE A 65 -5.35 10.97 -14.86
CA ILE A 65 -5.28 9.51 -14.65
C ILE A 65 -6.61 8.90 -14.17
N ARG A 66 -7.52 9.70 -13.59
CA ARG A 66 -8.89 9.26 -13.20
C ARG A 66 -9.70 8.70 -14.38
N LYS A 67 -9.34 9.08 -15.62
CA LYS A 67 -10.02 8.64 -16.85
C LYS A 67 -9.64 7.21 -17.29
N PHE A 68 -8.61 6.63 -16.69
CA PHE A 68 -8.14 5.28 -16.98
C PHE A 68 -8.87 4.26 -16.10
N ASP A 69 -8.99 3.03 -16.58
CA ASP A 69 -9.57 1.93 -15.81
C ASP A 69 -8.62 1.47 -14.69
N ALA A 70 -7.30 1.58 -14.91
CA ALA A 70 -6.29 1.26 -13.90
C ALA A 70 -4.96 2.00 -14.16
N ILE A 71 -4.10 1.99 -13.14
CA ILE A 71 -2.73 2.53 -13.19
C ILE A 71 -1.77 1.36 -12.99
N LEU A 72 -0.84 1.17 -13.92
CA LEU A 72 0.30 0.27 -13.80
C LEU A 72 1.53 1.11 -13.43
N PHE A 73 1.86 1.15 -12.14
CA PHE A 73 2.90 2.02 -11.58
C PHE A 73 4.16 1.21 -11.22
N GLY A 74 5.33 1.73 -11.62
CA GLY A 74 6.64 1.18 -11.27
C GLY A 74 7.10 1.66 -9.90
N ALA A 75 8.13 2.52 -9.87
CA ALA A 75 8.72 3.05 -8.65
C ALA A 75 8.92 4.56 -8.75
N VAL A 76 9.11 5.24 -7.62
CA VAL A 76 9.47 6.66 -7.60
C VAL A 76 10.53 6.90 -6.53
N GLY A 77 11.51 7.75 -6.85
CA GLY A 77 12.67 8.02 -6.01
C GLY A 77 13.95 8.09 -6.83
N ALA A 78 14.77 9.10 -6.55
CA ALA A 78 16.08 9.27 -7.17
C ALA A 78 17.09 9.78 -6.13
N PRO A 79 18.36 9.32 -6.13
CA PRO A 79 19.34 9.69 -5.11
C PRO A 79 19.59 11.20 -4.96
N ASP A 80 19.38 11.97 -6.02
CA ASP A 80 19.58 13.43 -6.10
C ASP A 80 18.30 14.24 -5.83
N VAL A 81 17.15 13.60 -5.62
CA VAL A 81 15.88 14.26 -5.29
C VAL A 81 15.44 13.82 -3.89
N PRO A 82 15.18 14.75 -2.95
CA PRO A 82 14.72 14.38 -1.61
C PRO A 82 13.50 13.47 -1.63
N ASP A 83 13.55 12.36 -0.88
CA ASP A 83 12.50 11.31 -0.89
C ASP A 83 11.10 11.84 -0.55
N HIS A 84 11.01 12.82 0.35
CA HIS A 84 9.71 13.42 0.69
C HIS A 84 9.11 14.18 -0.51
N ILE A 85 9.92 14.74 -1.42
CA ILE A 85 9.41 15.39 -2.63
C ILE A 85 8.87 14.35 -3.60
N THR A 86 9.62 13.28 -3.84
CA THR A 86 9.22 12.23 -4.80
C THR A 86 7.97 11.48 -4.33
N LEU A 87 7.93 11.07 -3.06
CA LEU A 87 6.85 10.30 -2.49
C LEU A 87 5.55 11.12 -2.35
N TRP A 88 5.63 12.33 -1.77
CA TRP A 88 4.46 13.18 -1.56
C TRP A 88 3.96 13.82 -2.85
N GLY A 89 4.86 14.18 -3.77
CA GLY A 89 4.50 14.82 -5.03
C GLY A 89 3.89 13.90 -6.08
N LEU A 90 4.05 12.58 -5.94
CA LEU A 90 3.55 11.60 -6.91
C LEU A 90 2.72 10.50 -6.25
N ARG A 91 3.37 9.56 -5.56
CA ARG A 91 2.72 8.31 -5.15
C ARG A 91 1.70 8.47 -4.03
N LEU A 92 1.92 9.37 -3.06
CA LEU A 92 0.89 9.69 -2.05
C LEU A 92 -0.20 10.59 -2.64
N ALA A 93 0.18 11.61 -3.44
CA ALA A 93 -0.79 12.48 -4.12
C ALA A 93 -1.80 11.68 -4.98
N ILE A 94 -1.34 10.67 -5.72
CA ILE A 94 -2.19 9.79 -6.52
C ILE A 94 -3.12 8.97 -5.60
N CYS A 95 -2.58 8.27 -4.61
CA CYS A 95 -3.40 7.37 -3.79
C CYS A 95 -4.42 8.12 -2.92
N GLN A 96 -4.03 9.24 -2.32
CA GLN A 96 -4.93 10.08 -1.55
C GLN A 96 -5.95 10.77 -2.46
N GLY A 97 -5.53 11.30 -3.61
CA GLY A 97 -6.42 12.00 -4.55
C GLY A 97 -7.44 11.09 -5.26
N LEU A 98 -7.17 9.79 -5.35
CA LEU A 98 -8.07 8.77 -5.92
C LEU A 98 -8.78 7.92 -4.85
N ASP A 99 -8.60 8.22 -3.57
CA ASP A 99 -9.15 7.43 -2.45
C ASP A 99 -8.79 5.93 -2.53
N GLN A 100 -7.56 5.63 -2.95
CA GLN A 100 -7.01 4.26 -3.01
C GLN A 100 -6.58 3.81 -1.60
N TYR A 101 -7.56 3.69 -0.70
CA TYR A 101 -7.35 3.51 0.74
C TYR A 101 -6.82 2.13 1.15
N ALA A 102 -7.11 1.09 0.36
CA ALA A 102 -6.69 -0.29 0.64
C ALA A 102 -5.45 -0.66 -0.17
N ASN A 103 -4.31 -0.82 0.49
CA ASN A 103 -3.08 -1.31 -0.12
C ASN A 103 -2.87 -2.78 0.23
N VAL A 104 -3.18 -3.66 -0.73
CA VAL A 104 -3.16 -5.12 -0.56
C VAL A 104 -1.83 -5.68 -1.05
N ARG A 105 -1.10 -6.38 -0.18
CA ARG A 105 0.25 -6.92 -0.45
C ARG A 105 0.32 -8.42 -0.14
N PRO A 106 -0.01 -9.28 -1.11
CA PRO A 106 0.23 -10.72 -0.99
C PRO A 106 1.73 -11.00 -0.89
N THR A 107 2.12 -11.84 0.07
CA THR A 107 3.53 -12.22 0.31
C THR A 107 3.60 -13.72 0.43
N ARG A 108 4.35 -14.38 -0.47
CA ARG A 108 4.49 -15.83 -0.48
C ARG A 108 5.86 -16.27 -0.99
N VAL A 109 6.31 -17.44 -0.54
CA VAL A 109 7.49 -18.10 -1.11
C VAL A 109 7.04 -18.97 -2.28
N LEU A 110 7.47 -18.64 -3.51
CA LEU A 110 7.11 -19.43 -4.69
C LEU A 110 7.91 -20.75 -4.75
N PRO A 111 7.37 -21.81 -5.36
CA PRO A 111 8.11 -23.04 -5.59
C PRO A 111 9.46 -22.77 -6.29
N GLY A 112 10.53 -23.33 -5.73
CA GLY A 112 11.90 -23.14 -6.25
C GLY A 112 12.64 -21.92 -5.70
N ILE A 113 12.00 -21.07 -4.89
CA ILE A 113 12.66 -19.96 -4.19
C ILE A 113 13.03 -20.39 -2.77
N THR A 114 14.30 -20.18 -2.40
CA THR A 114 14.76 -20.39 -1.02
C THR A 114 14.31 -19.23 -0.13
N SER A 115 13.57 -19.54 0.92
CA SER A 115 13.17 -18.54 1.92
C SER A 115 14.38 -18.01 2.69
N PRO A 116 14.45 -16.70 3.00
CA PRO A 116 15.44 -16.16 3.93
C PRO A 116 15.15 -16.55 5.39
N LEU A 117 13.93 -17.01 5.70
CA LEU A 117 13.55 -17.45 7.04
C LEU A 117 13.98 -18.89 7.27
N ARG A 118 14.71 -19.13 8.36
CA ARG A 118 15.15 -20.48 8.76
C ARG A 118 13.92 -21.36 9.01
N GLY A 119 13.89 -22.52 8.38
CA GLY A 119 12.85 -23.52 8.60
C GLY A 119 11.54 -23.26 7.85
N VAL A 120 11.50 -22.27 6.96
CA VAL A 120 10.36 -22.04 6.05
C VAL A 120 10.70 -22.64 4.69
N ALA A 121 10.00 -23.70 4.30
CA ALA A 121 10.34 -24.51 3.11
C ALA A 121 9.29 -24.46 1.99
N GLY A 122 8.20 -23.71 2.15
CA GLY A 122 7.20 -23.58 1.08
C GLY A 122 5.94 -22.81 1.50
N PRO A 123 4.73 -23.42 1.41
CA PRO A 123 3.45 -22.72 1.51
C PRO A 123 3.11 -22.19 2.92
N GLU A 124 4.00 -22.42 3.90
CA GLU A 124 3.87 -21.93 5.28
C GLU A 124 3.82 -20.40 5.35
N LEU A 125 4.38 -19.72 4.34
CA LEU A 125 4.30 -18.29 4.16
C LEU A 125 3.41 -17.99 2.94
N ASP A 126 2.12 -17.79 3.20
CA ASP A 126 1.16 -17.19 2.30
C ASP A 126 0.36 -16.15 3.10
N TRP A 127 0.85 -14.93 3.10
CA TRP A 127 0.25 -13.82 3.84
C TRP A 127 -0.41 -12.84 2.91
N VAL A 128 -1.39 -12.11 3.42
CA VAL A 128 -1.84 -10.88 2.77
C VAL A 128 -1.84 -9.74 3.78
N ILE A 129 -1.06 -8.70 3.50
CA ILE A 129 -1.03 -7.48 4.30
C ILE A 129 -2.00 -6.49 3.66
N VAL A 130 -3.01 -6.08 4.42
CA VAL A 130 -3.94 -5.00 4.11
C VAL A 130 -3.48 -3.78 4.88
N ARG A 131 -2.91 -2.81 4.17
CA ARG A 131 -2.38 -1.58 4.76
C ARG A 131 -3.31 -0.40 4.46
N GLU A 132 -3.66 0.37 5.48
CA GLU A 132 -4.31 1.68 5.30
C GLU A 132 -3.36 2.60 4.51
N ASN A 133 -3.89 3.31 3.50
CA ASN A 133 -3.07 3.95 2.48
C ASN A 133 -3.51 5.40 2.16
N SER A 134 -4.38 5.99 2.99
CA SER A 134 -4.93 7.34 2.78
C SER A 134 -4.72 8.30 3.96
N GLU A 135 -4.57 7.80 5.19
CA GLU A 135 -4.45 8.60 6.41
C GLU A 135 -3.37 8.01 7.36
N GLY A 136 -3.55 8.14 8.68
CA GLY A 136 -2.62 7.61 9.69
C GLY A 136 -1.35 8.43 9.83
N GLU A 137 -0.22 7.76 10.01
CA GLU A 137 1.09 8.41 10.18
C GLU A 137 1.51 9.22 8.96
N TYR A 138 0.95 8.92 7.78
CA TYR A 138 1.18 9.66 6.53
C TYR A 138 -0.02 10.55 6.16
N ALA A 139 -0.76 11.06 7.15
CA ALA A 139 -1.88 11.99 6.93
C ALA A 139 -1.44 13.38 6.42
N GLY A 140 -0.16 13.74 6.54
CA GLY A 140 0.37 15.03 6.07
C GLY A 140 0.04 16.22 6.98
N VAL A 141 -0.46 15.94 8.20
CA VAL A 141 -0.75 16.96 9.21
C VAL A 141 0.52 17.24 10.01
N GLY A 142 0.99 18.49 9.95
CA GLY A 142 2.25 18.84 10.59
C GLY A 142 2.82 20.15 10.09
N GLY A 143 4.11 20.37 10.36
CA GLY A 143 4.84 21.52 9.85
C GLY A 143 6.18 21.72 10.56
N ARG A 144 6.94 22.71 10.07
CA ARG A 144 8.24 23.12 10.62
C ARG A 144 8.25 24.62 10.88
N VAL A 145 8.67 25.02 12.08
CA VAL A 145 8.82 26.42 12.49
C VAL A 145 10.25 26.72 12.92
N HIS A 146 10.66 27.99 12.83
CA HIS A 146 12.04 28.44 13.12
C HIS A 146 13.12 27.72 12.30
N GLN A 147 12.81 27.39 11.04
CA GLN A 147 13.70 26.64 10.16
C GLN A 147 15.06 27.32 10.01
N GLY A 148 16.14 26.56 10.19
CA GLY A 148 17.52 27.04 10.09
C GLY A 148 18.08 27.70 11.36
N TYR A 149 17.30 27.77 12.45
CA TYR A 149 17.76 28.23 13.77
C TYR A 149 17.91 27.05 14.75
N PRO A 150 18.74 27.16 15.82
CA PRO A 150 18.87 26.10 16.83
C PRO A 150 17.56 25.75 17.57
N SER A 151 16.58 26.65 17.54
CA SER A 151 15.25 26.46 18.14
C SER A 151 14.21 25.90 17.15
N GLU A 152 14.66 25.30 16.05
CA GLU A 152 13.77 24.68 15.06
C GLU A 152 12.90 23.58 15.69
N VAL A 153 11.61 23.58 15.34
CA VAL A 153 10.63 22.58 15.79
C VAL A 153 9.87 22.04 14.59
N ALA A 154 9.70 20.71 14.57
CA ALA A 154 8.90 19.99 13.59
C ALA A 154 7.81 19.18 14.29
N THR A 155 6.64 19.09 13.67
CA THR A 155 5.57 18.20 14.10
C THR A 155 5.04 17.39 12.92
N ASP A 156 4.83 16.10 13.15
CA ASP A 156 4.08 15.19 12.29
C ASP A 156 3.02 14.52 13.16
N VAL A 157 1.76 14.60 12.74
CA VAL A 157 0.60 14.14 13.50
C VAL A 157 -0.05 13.00 12.75
N SER A 158 -0.07 11.81 13.38
CA SER A 158 -0.90 10.71 12.90
C SER A 158 -2.37 11.07 13.10
N MET A 159 -3.11 11.13 11.99
CA MET A 159 -4.53 11.47 11.98
C MET A 159 -5.30 10.31 11.38
N MET A 160 -6.22 9.73 12.15
CA MET A 160 -7.07 8.62 11.71
C MET A 160 -8.52 9.01 11.90
N THR A 161 -9.35 8.72 10.89
CA THR A 161 -10.78 8.94 10.97
C THR A 161 -11.47 7.63 11.31
N ARG A 162 -12.58 7.69 12.06
CA ARG A 162 -13.41 6.49 12.27
C ARG A 162 -13.84 5.86 10.94
N HIS A 163 -14.10 6.68 9.92
CA HIS A 163 -14.44 6.21 8.58
C HIS A 163 -13.30 5.39 7.94
N GLY A 164 -12.10 5.96 7.86
CA GLY A 164 -10.93 5.31 7.26
C GLY A 164 -10.55 4.01 7.96
N VAL A 165 -10.52 4.04 9.30
CA VAL A 165 -10.26 2.85 10.13
C VAL A 165 -11.34 1.78 9.95
N THR A 166 -12.63 2.15 9.94
CA THR A 166 -13.72 1.17 9.79
C THR A 166 -13.67 0.47 8.43
N ARG A 167 -13.43 1.22 7.34
CA ARG A 167 -13.44 0.64 5.98
C ARG A 167 -12.24 -0.29 5.74
N ILE A 168 -11.05 0.05 6.23
CA ILE A 168 -9.86 -0.79 6.03
C ILE A 168 -9.93 -2.07 6.84
N ILE A 169 -10.39 -1.98 8.10
CA ILE A 169 -10.58 -3.15 8.96
C ILE A 169 -11.65 -4.07 8.41
N ARG A 170 -12.79 -3.53 7.96
CA ARG A 170 -13.84 -4.33 7.32
C ARG A 170 -13.34 -5.03 6.07
N PHE A 171 -12.63 -4.32 5.20
CA PHE A 171 -12.00 -4.91 4.02
C PHE A 171 -11.05 -6.06 4.39
N ALA A 172 -10.25 -5.90 5.46
CA ALA A 172 -9.36 -6.95 5.93
C ALA A 172 -10.11 -8.18 6.49
N PHE A 173 -11.22 -7.98 7.20
CA PHE A 173 -12.09 -9.07 7.64
C PHE A 173 -12.73 -9.81 6.46
N GLU A 174 -13.25 -9.09 5.46
CA GLU A 174 -13.81 -9.68 4.23
C GLU A 174 -12.74 -10.51 3.48
N LEU A 175 -11.54 -9.95 3.35
CA LEU A 175 -10.42 -10.65 2.73
C LEU A 175 -10.03 -11.90 3.52
N ALA A 176 -9.90 -11.79 4.85
CA ALA A 176 -9.61 -12.94 5.71
C ALA A 176 -10.70 -14.01 5.59
N GLN A 177 -11.98 -13.62 5.59
CA GLN A 177 -13.12 -14.53 5.45
C GLN A 177 -13.09 -15.29 4.11
N SER A 178 -12.63 -14.65 3.03
CA SER A 178 -12.46 -15.28 1.72
C SER A 178 -11.29 -16.26 1.64
N ARG A 179 -10.35 -16.21 2.61
CA ARG A 179 -9.17 -17.07 2.65
C ARG A 179 -9.45 -18.36 3.42
N PRO A 180 -8.78 -19.48 3.08
CA PRO A 180 -9.06 -20.79 3.69
C PRO A 180 -8.92 -20.82 5.22
N ARG A 181 -8.00 -20.02 5.78
CA ARG A 181 -7.70 -20.02 7.21
C ARG A 181 -8.63 -19.13 8.04
N LYS A 182 -9.35 -18.19 7.39
CA LYS A 182 -10.23 -17.22 8.07
C LYS A 182 -9.59 -16.60 9.31
N LEU A 183 -8.35 -16.15 9.16
CA LEU A 183 -7.52 -15.66 10.26
C LEU A 183 -7.02 -14.24 9.97
N LEU A 184 -7.34 -13.31 10.87
CA LEU A 184 -6.89 -11.92 10.81
C LEU A 184 -6.06 -11.55 12.05
N THR A 185 -4.91 -10.94 11.84
CA THR A 185 -4.16 -10.27 12.91
C THR A 185 -4.24 -8.75 12.72
N VAL A 186 -4.77 -8.06 13.73
CA VAL A 186 -4.86 -6.60 13.80
C VAL A 186 -3.59 -6.05 14.46
N VAL A 187 -2.77 -5.33 13.71
CA VAL A 187 -1.53 -4.73 14.23
C VAL A 187 -1.86 -3.39 14.88
N THR A 188 -1.25 -3.11 16.03
CA THR A 188 -1.54 -1.90 16.82
C THR A 188 -0.32 -1.42 17.59
N LYS A 189 -0.40 -0.22 18.18
CA LYS A 189 0.52 0.24 19.23
C LYS A 189 -0.21 0.98 20.34
N SER A 190 -1.41 0.50 20.68
CA SER A 190 -2.34 1.11 21.66
C SER A 190 -1.79 1.28 23.08
N ASN A 191 -0.69 0.60 23.44
CA ASN A 191 0.01 0.84 24.70
C ASN A 191 0.77 2.18 24.74
N ALA A 192 1.27 2.67 23.60
CA ALA A 192 1.99 3.93 23.49
C ALA A 192 1.14 5.04 22.85
N GLN A 193 0.41 4.72 21.77
CA GLN A 193 -0.45 5.65 21.05
C GLN A 193 -1.89 5.58 21.61
N ARG A 194 -2.11 6.25 22.74
CA ARG A 194 -3.31 6.11 23.59
C ARG A 194 -4.62 6.68 23.00
N HIS A 195 -4.57 7.27 21.81
CA HIS A 195 -5.73 7.88 21.16
C HIS A 195 -6.07 7.13 19.86
N ALA A 196 -5.31 7.36 18.79
CA ALA A 196 -5.59 6.77 17.48
C ALA A 196 -5.59 5.22 17.51
N MET A 197 -4.57 4.59 18.11
CA MET A 197 -4.49 3.12 18.15
C MET A 197 -5.46 2.49 19.16
N VAL A 198 -5.92 3.23 20.17
CA VAL A 198 -7.00 2.75 21.05
C VAL A 198 -8.32 2.76 20.29
N MET A 199 -8.61 3.83 19.54
CA MET A 199 -9.78 3.89 18.65
C MET A 199 -9.72 2.79 17.57
N TRP A 200 -8.54 2.51 17.02
CA TRP A 200 -8.31 1.39 16.10
C TRP A 200 -8.70 0.04 16.70
N ASP A 201 -8.23 -0.25 17.92
CA ASP A 201 -8.57 -1.48 18.65
C ASP A 201 -10.08 -1.60 18.94
N GLU A 202 -10.73 -0.49 19.32
CA GLU A 202 -12.18 -0.43 19.58
C GLU A 202 -12.99 -0.71 18.33
N ILE A 203 -12.65 -0.05 17.21
CA ILE A 203 -13.33 -0.26 15.92
C ILE A 203 -13.09 -1.68 15.41
N ALA A 204 -11.89 -2.26 15.61
CA ALA A 204 -11.63 -3.66 15.27
C ALA A 204 -12.58 -4.62 15.99
N ALA A 205 -12.78 -4.42 17.30
CA ALA A 205 -13.69 -5.23 18.09
C ALA A 205 -15.18 -5.00 17.72
N GLU A 206 -15.55 -3.80 17.28
CA GLU A 206 -16.88 -3.50 16.75
C GLU A 206 -17.12 -4.25 15.43
N VAL A 207 -16.24 -4.09 14.45
CA VAL A 207 -16.35 -4.70 13.12
C VAL A 207 -16.31 -6.23 13.19
N ALA A 208 -15.49 -6.81 14.08
CA ALA A 208 -15.38 -8.26 14.25
C ALA A 208 -16.73 -8.95 14.54
N ARG A 209 -17.71 -8.24 15.12
CA ARG A 209 -19.05 -8.78 15.38
C ARG A 209 -19.81 -9.17 14.11
N ASP A 210 -19.49 -8.55 12.99
CA ASP A 210 -20.09 -8.85 11.68
C ASP A 210 -19.44 -10.08 11.01
N PHE A 211 -18.32 -10.59 11.54
CA PHE A 211 -17.53 -11.68 10.98
C PHE A 211 -17.30 -12.81 11.99
N PRO A 212 -18.37 -13.45 12.51
CA PRO A 212 -18.26 -14.43 13.59
C PRO A 212 -17.49 -15.71 13.20
N ASP A 213 -17.30 -15.96 11.90
CA ASP A 213 -16.54 -17.10 11.37
C ASP A 213 -15.06 -16.79 11.10
N VAL A 214 -14.62 -15.54 11.33
CA VAL A 214 -13.21 -15.14 11.24
C VAL A 214 -12.58 -15.16 12.62
N THR A 215 -11.57 -16.02 12.80
CA THR A 215 -10.73 -15.97 14.00
C THR A 215 -9.82 -14.75 13.89
N TRP A 216 -9.69 -13.98 14.95
CA TRP A 216 -8.77 -12.84 14.94
C TRP A 216 -8.09 -12.62 16.27
N ASP A 217 -6.92 -12.01 16.20
CA ASP A 217 -6.16 -11.53 17.35
C ASP A 217 -5.60 -10.13 17.07
N LYS A 218 -5.12 -9.47 18.13
CA LYS A 218 -4.40 -8.20 18.01
C LYS A 218 -2.99 -8.32 18.54
N MET A 219 -2.05 -7.62 17.90
CA MET A 219 -0.64 -7.70 18.25
C MET A 219 0.03 -6.33 18.18
N LEU A 220 0.86 -6.02 19.17
CA LEU A 220 1.68 -4.81 19.10
C LEU A 220 2.70 -4.92 17.95
N VAL A 221 2.96 -3.84 17.23
CA VAL A 221 3.81 -3.86 16.02
C VAL A 221 5.20 -4.47 16.25
N ASP A 222 5.82 -4.20 17.40
CA ASP A 222 7.09 -4.80 17.81
C ASP A 222 6.97 -6.32 18.01
N ALA A 223 5.93 -6.79 18.70
CA ALA A 223 5.68 -8.22 18.83
C ALA A 223 5.35 -8.87 17.47
N MET A 224 4.65 -8.15 16.58
CA MET A 224 4.34 -8.62 15.24
C MET A 224 5.60 -8.88 14.41
N THR A 225 6.60 -7.99 14.46
CA THR A 225 7.89 -8.21 13.78
C THR A 225 8.59 -9.49 14.24
N VAL A 226 8.50 -9.82 15.53
CA VAL A 226 9.02 -11.07 16.10
C VAL A 226 8.22 -12.27 15.57
N ARG A 227 6.89 -12.20 15.56
CA ARG A 227 6.02 -13.28 15.07
C ARG A 227 6.26 -13.58 13.58
N MET A 228 6.42 -12.54 12.76
CA MET A 228 6.73 -12.69 11.33
C MET A 228 8.03 -13.47 11.09
N THR A 229 8.99 -13.37 12.00
CA THR A 229 10.29 -14.05 11.86
C THR A 229 10.30 -15.43 12.51
N LEU A 230 9.74 -15.56 13.71
CA LEU A 230 9.87 -16.78 14.53
C LEU A 230 8.69 -17.75 14.42
N LYS A 231 7.51 -17.27 14.01
CA LYS A 231 6.29 -18.06 13.83
C LYS A 231 5.53 -17.65 12.56
N PRO A 232 6.19 -17.57 11.40
CA PRO A 232 5.58 -17.07 10.17
C PRO A 232 4.29 -17.82 9.76
N GLU A 233 4.22 -19.12 10.02
CA GLU A 233 3.09 -20.00 9.76
C GLU A 233 1.83 -19.64 10.57
N SER A 234 2.01 -18.92 11.69
CA SER A 234 0.90 -18.50 12.54
C SER A 234 0.12 -17.29 12.01
N ILE A 235 0.53 -16.73 10.86
CA ILE A 235 -0.03 -15.52 10.25
C ILE A 235 -0.73 -15.88 8.94
N ASP A 236 -1.85 -15.20 8.65
CA ASP A 236 -2.62 -15.35 7.41
C ASP A 236 -2.93 -13.99 6.78
N THR A 237 -3.90 -13.26 7.34
CA THR A 237 -4.22 -11.90 6.92
C THR A 237 -3.76 -10.92 8.00
N ILE A 238 -3.18 -9.79 7.60
CA ILE A 238 -2.74 -8.73 8.51
C ILE A 238 -3.46 -7.44 8.12
N VAL A 239 -3.95 -6.69 9.10
CA VAL A 239 -4.34 -5.29 8.89
C VAL A 239 -3.46 -4.35 9.72
N ALA A 240 -2.97 -3.29 9.08
CA ALA A 240 -2.05 -2.32 9.66
C ALA A 240 -2.21 -0.92 9.05
#